data_AF-A0A849W7I3-F1
#
_entry.id   AF-A0A849W7I3-F1
#
_cell.length_a   1.000
_cell.length_b   1.000
_cell.length_c   1.000
_cell.angle_alpha   90.00
_cell.angle_beta   90.00
_cell.angle_gamma   90.00
#
_symmetry.space_group_name_H-M   'P 1'
#
loop_
_entity.id
_entity.type
_entity.pdbx_description
1 polymer ?
#
loop_
_entity_poly.entity_id
_entity_poly.type
_entity_poly.pdbx_seq_one_letter_code
_entity_poly.pdbx_strand_id
1 'polypeptide(L)'
;MNNSLEIKAEKITSTLQNIIHLFEEGKVPKAIAIATFPRFEVPSYGWSLANRLIMLKSGTSDARGWQQWQAVGRYVKMSFPT
;
A
#
# COMPACT_ATOMS: atom_id res chain seq x y z
N MET A 1 24.11 8.43 14.64
CA MET A 1 23.79 7.50 13.54
C MET A 1 22.74 6.43 13.92
N ASN A 2 22.16 6.43 15.13
CA ASN A 2 21.23 5.37 15.57
C ASN A 2 19.75 5.59 15.16
N ASN A 3 19.36 6.83 14.88
CA ASN A 3 17.94 7.19 14.71
C ASN A 3 17.28 6.59 13.45
N SER A 4 18.02 6.35 12.37
CA SER A 4 17.45 5.87 11.10
C SER A 4 17.02 4.40 11.13
N LEU A 5 17.75 3.55 11.87
CA LEU A 5 17.42 2.13 12.01
C LEU A 5 16.21 1.94 12.92
N GLU A 6 16.13 2.74 13.98
CA GLU A 6 15.03 2.75 14.94
C GLU A 6 13.70 3.16 14.26
N ILE A 7 13.73 4.24 13.46
CA ILE A 7 12.59 4.68 12.64
C ILE A 7 12.13 3.59 11.65
N LYS A 8 13.06 2.82 11.07
CA LYS A 8 12.69 1.71 10.16
C LYS A 8 12.01 0.58 10.92
N ALA A 9 12.54 0.20 12.09
CA ALA A 9 11.98 -0.85 12.92
C ALA A 9 10.57 -0.49 13.40
N GLU A 10 10.34 0.74 13.85
CA GLU A 10 9.00 1.22 14.24
C GLU A 10 7.99 1.15 13.08
N LYS A 11 8.39 1.59 11.88
CA LYS A 11 7.53 1.52 10.70
C LYS A 11 7.17 0.08 10.34
N ILE A 12 8.14 -0.84 10.40
CA ILE A 12 7.92 -2.26 10.14
C ILE A 12 6.95 -2.84 11.18
N THR A 13 7.21 -2.62 12.47
CA THR A 13 6.37 -3.14 13.56
C THR A 13 4.95 -2.60 13.48
N SER A 14 4.77 -1.30 13.22
CA SER A 14 3.44 -0.71 13.06
C SER A 14 2.69 -1.31 11.86
N THR A 15 3.39 -1.59 10.75
CA THR A 15 2.79 -2.21 9.56
C THR A 15 2.37 -3.65 9.84
N LEU A 16 3.17 -4.40 10.60
CA LEU A 16 2.85 -5.78 11.00
C LEU A 16 1.67 -5.83 11.97
N GLN A 17 1.64 -4.98 12.99
CA GLN A 17 0.50 -4.87 13.91
C GLN A 17 -0.78 -4.51 13.14
N ASN A 18 -0.66 -3.62 12.16
CA ASN A 18 -1.74 -3.23 11.27
C ASN A 18 -2.29 -4.39 10.42
N ILE A 19 -1.44 -5.35 10.04
CA ILE A 19 -1.85 -6.56 9.32
C ILE A 19 -2.55 -7.52 10.29
N ILE A 20 -1.97 -7.76 11.48
CA ILE A 20 -2.54 -8.65 12.49
C ILE A 20 -3.95 -8.19 12.89
N HIS A 21 -4.13 -6.89 13.15
CA HIS A 21 -5.42 -6.35 13.53
C HIS A 21 -6.49 -6.53 12.44
N LEU A 22 -6.11 -6.45 11.16
CA LEU A 22 -7.03 -6.75 10.06
C LEU A 22 -7.49 -8.22 10.09
N PHE A 23 -6.62 -9.15 10.51
CA PHE A 23 -6.97 -10.55 10.70
C PHE A 23 -7.91 -10.77 11.89
N GLU A 24 -7.65 -10.11 13.01
CA GLU A 24 -8.49 -10.19 14.22
C GLU A 24 -9.90 -9.63 13.99
N GLU A 25 -10.05 -8.55 13.23
CA GLU A 25 -11.35 -7.92 12.96
C GLU A 25 -12.24 -8.73 11.99
N GLY A 26 -11.75 -9.82 11.39
CA GLY A 26 -12.54 -10.65 10.46
C GLY A 26 -12.91 -9.97 9.13
N LYS A 27 -12.39 -8.76 8.84
CA LYS A 27 -12.62 -8.01 7.58
C LYS A 27 -11.76 -8.51 6.41
N VAL A 28 -10.93 -9.52 6.66
CA VAL A 28 -9.98 -10.13 5.73
C VAL A 28 -10.58 -10.64 4.41
N PRO A 29 -11.75 -11.30 4.38
CA PRO A 29 -12.15 -12.05 3.18
C PRO A 29 -12.33 -11.18 1.94
N LYS A 30 -12.87 -9.95 2.08
CA LYS A 30 -13.07 -9.04 0.94
C LYS A 30 -11.77 -8.43 0.44
N ALA A 31 -10.89 -7.99 1.34
CA ALA A 31 -9.60 -7.42 0.95
C ALA A 31 -8.68 -8.48 0.30
N ILE A 32 -8.67 -9.70 0.82
CA ILE A 32 -7.95 -10.82 0.21
C ILE A 32 -8.56 -11.21 -1.13
N ALA A 33 -9.89 -11.26 -1.27
CA ALA A 33 -10.53 -11.57 -2.56
C ALA A 33 -10.16 -10.53 -3.63
N ILE A 34 -10.20 -9.24 -3.30
CA ILE A 34 -9.80 -8.16 -4.22
C ILE A 34 -8.31 -8.22 -4.53
N ALA A 35 -7.46 -8.53 -3.55
CA ALA A 35 -6.03 -8.69 -3.78
C ALA A 35 -5.73 -9.91 -4.66
N THR A 36 -6.48 -11.00 -4.51
CA THR A 36 -6.26 -12.25 -5.26
C THR A 36 -6.83 -12.17 -6.67
N PHE A 37 -7.96 -11.46 -6.85
CA PHE A 37 -8.66 -11.30 -8.12
C PHE A 37 -8.80 -9.81 -8.48
N PRO A 38 -7.78 -9.23 -9.13
CA PRO A 38 -7.81 -7.82 -9.49
C PRO A 38 -8.81 -7.58 -10.63
N ARG A 39 -9.54 -6.48 -10.55
CA ARG A 39 -10.53 -6.09 -11.56
C ARG A 39 -9.92 -5.42 -12.80
N PHE A 40 -8.69 -4.93 -12.70
CA PHE A 40 -8.02 -4.14 -13.75
C PHE A 40 -6.52 -4.47 -13.83
N GLU A 41 -5.94 -4.35 -15.02
CA GLU A 41 -4.49 -4.44 -15.23
C GLU A 41 -3.82 -3.14 -14.80
N VAL A 42 -3.29 -3.14 -13.57
CA VAL A 42 -2.54 -2.02 -12.99
C VAL A 42 -1.15 -2.48 -12.56
N PRO A 43 -0.13 -1.60 -12.55
CA PRO A 43 1.25 -2.02 -12.23
C PRO A 43 1.42 -2.68 -10.85
N SER A 44 0.59 -2.28 -9.88
CA SER A 44 0.55 -2.87 -8.54
C SER A 44 0.10 -4.34 -8.51
N TYR A 45 -0.46 -4.87 -9.60
CA TYR A 45 -0.82 -6.28 -9.69
C TYR A 45 0.39 -7.21 -9.55
N GLY A 46 1.54 -6.82 -10.10
CA GLY A 46 2.78 -7.59 -10.00
C GLY A 46 3.43 -7.56 -8.61
N TRP A 47 2.85 -6.85 -7.64
CA TRP A 47 3.41 -6.78 -6.29
C TRP A 47 3.02 -8.00 -5.47
N SER A 48 3.83 -8.29 -4.44
CA SER A 48 3.53 -9.34 -3.47
C SER A 48 2.13 -9.14 -2.84
N LEU A 49 1.48 -10.23 -2.45
CA LEU A 49 0.15 -10.18 -1.83
C LEU A 49 0.10 -9.22 -0.63
N ALA A 50 1.14 -9.22 0.21
CA ALA A 50 1.24 -8.32 1.36
C ALA A 50 1.23 -6.83 0.95
N ASN A 51 1.98 -6.46 -0.09
CA ASN A 51 1.99 -5.09 -0.59
C ASN A 51 0.62 -4.68 -1.17
N ARG A 52 -0.06 -5.60 -1.86
CA ARG A 52 -1.42 -5.37 -2.36
C ARG A 52 -2.43 -5.22 -1.22
N LEU A 53 -2.27 -5.94 -0.11
CA LEU A 53 -3.11 -5.76 1.09
C LEU A 53 -2.87 -4.41 1.77
N ILE A 54 -1.62 -3.96 1.88
CA ILE A 54 -1.30 -2.63 2.41
C ILE A 54 -1.91 -1.53 1.55
N MET A 55 -1.83 -1.66 0.22
CA MET A 55 -2.47 -0.76 -0.73
C MET A 55 -3.99 -0.69 -0.52
N LEU A 56 -4.66 -1.84 -0.48
CA LEU A 56 -6.11 -1.91 -0.27
C LEU A 56 -6.53 -1.39 1.11
N LYS A 57 -5.75 -1.67 2.16
CA LYS A 57 -5.96 -1.10 3.51
C LYS A 57 -5.92 0.43 3.48
N SER A 58 -5.04 0.99 2.66
CA SER A 58 -4.92 2.45 2.48
C SER A 58 -6.09 3.06 1.68
N GLY A 59 -7.09 2.25 1.31
CA GLY A 59 -8.29 2.71 0.61
C GLY A 59 -8.09 2.94 -0.89
N THR A 60 -6.96 2.52 -1.46
CA THR A 60 -6.71 2.65 -2.91
C THR A 60 -6.70 1.28 -3.59
N SER A 61 -7.29 1.24 -4.78
CA SER A 61 -7.26 0.07 -5.68
C SER A 61 -6.12 0.11 -6.69
N ASP A 62 -5.41 1.24 -6.80
CA ASP A 62 -4.27 1.43 -7.70
C ASP A 62 -3.20 2.27 -7.01
N ALA A 63 -2.02 1.67 -6.82
CA ALA A 63 -0.81 2.38 -6.43
C ALA A 63 0.26 2.22 -7.51
N ARG A 64 0.95 3.32 -7.80
CA ARG A 64 2.02 3.39 -8.80
C ARG A 64 3.19 4.21 -8.27
N GLY A 65 4.39 3.86 -8.71
CA GLY A 65 5.58 4.68 -8.50
C GLY A 65 5.51 5.98 -9.30
N TRP A 66 6.35 6.96 -8.94
CA TRP A 66 6.38 8.27 -9.61
C TRP A 66 6.61 8.17 -11.12
N GLN A 67 7.58 7.36 -11.56
CA GLN A 67 7.86 7.14 -12.99
C GLN A 67 6.67 6.51 -13.73
N GLN A 68 5.92 5.62 -13.06
CA GLN A 68 4.73 4.97 -13.64
C GLN A 68 3.56 5.95 -13.79
N TRP A 69 3.43 6.93 -12.90
CA TRP A 69 2.46 8.01 -13.08
C TRP A 69 2.83 8.91 -14.26
N GLN A 70 4.11 9.28 -14.37
CA GLN A 70 4.59 10.09 -15.49
C GLN A 70 4.41 9.41 -16.85
N ALA A 71 4.66 8.10 -16.92
CA ALA A 71 4.50 7.32 -18.15
C ALA A 71 3.06 7.35 -18.72
N VAL A 72 2.05 7.59 -17.87
CA VAL A 72 0.64 7.73 -18.28
C VAL A 72 0.17 9.18 -18.28
N GLY A 73 1.10 10.15 -18.29
CA GLY A 73 0.80 11.58 -18.35
C GLY A 73 0.18 12.16 -17.07
N ARG A 74 0.38 11.51 -15.91
CA ARG A 74 -0.09 12.01 -14.61
C ARG A 74 1.07 12.51 -13.75
N TYR A 75 0.82 13.61 -13.04
CA TYR A 75 1.83 14.28 -12.23
C TYR A 75 1.32 14.46 -10.80
N VAL A 76 2.20 14.25 -9.82
CA VAL A 76 1.89 14.51 -8.41
C VAL A 76 1.74 16.02 -8.24
N LYS A 77 0.57 16.45 -7.76
CA LYS A 77 0.31 17.88 -7.50
C LYS A 77 1.15 18.33 -6.31
N MET A 78 1.90 19.41 -6.47
CA MET A 78 2.56 20.07 -5.35
C MET A 78 1.46 20.62 -4.43
N SER A 79 1.37 20.13 -3.19
CA SER A 79 0.51 20.75 -2.19
C SER A 79 1.18 22.06 -1.75
N PHE A 80 0.56 23.20 -2.07
CA PHE A 80 0.93 24.46 -1.43
C PHE A 80 0.53 24.40 0.04
N PRO A 81 1.37 24.87 0.99
CA PRO A 81 0.93 25.05 2.36
C PRO A 81 -0.11 26.17 2.37
N THR A 82 -1.35 25.83 2.73
CA THR A 82 -2.41 26.78 3.09
C THR A 82 -2.29 27.14 4.56
#